data_AF-A0A937PCA1-F1
#
_entry.id   AF-A0A937PCA1-F1
#
_cell.length_a   1.000
_cell.length_b   1.000
_cell.length_c   1.000
_cell.angle_alpha   90.00
_cell.angle_beta   90.00
_cell.angle_gamma   90.00
#
_symmetry.space_group_name_H-M   'P 1'
#
loop_
_entity.id
_entity.type
_entity.pdbx_description
1 polymer ?
#
loop_
_entity_poly.entity_id
_entity_poly.type
_entity_poly.pdbx_seq_one_letter_code
_entity_poly.pdbx_strand_id
1 'polypeptide(L)'
;FVKDHPDCEPEFYLARNGSDFIIRSANPILKDDIGRVKNKIDKINTLNSEEMRLLYRETITNGEFTEQGGAGLGLIEMAKISCHPIHYKFTSLAGKYYNFELDLKVDSD
;
A
#
# COMPACT_ATOMS: atom_id res chain seq x y z
N PHE A 1 11.86 9.49 -5.89
CA PHE A 1 12.34 10.34 -6.99
C PHE A 1 13.17 9.54 -7.95
N VAL A 2 12.66 9.36 -9.17
CA VAL A 2 13.43 8.77 -10.25
C VAL A 2 14.29 9.89 -10.84
N LYS A 3 15.58 9.92 -10.48
CA LYS A 3 16.49 11.05 -10.78
C LYS A 3 16.51 11.44 -12.27
N ASP A 4 16.31 10.46 -13.16
CA ASP A 4 16.40 10.64 -14.61
C ASP A 4 15.04 10.80 -15.30
N HIS A 5 13.94 10.80 -14.55
CA HIS A 5 12.57 10.95 -15.08
C HIS A 5 11.76 11.89 -14.16
N PRO A 6 11.90 13.22 -14.33
CA PRO A 6 11.25 14.21 -13.47
C PRO A 6 9.72 14.15 -13.57
N ASP A 7 9.17 13.69 -14.69
CA ASP A 7 7.72 13.52 -14.89
C ASP A 7 7.13 12.35 -14.08
N CYS A 8 7.97 11.56 -13.40
CA CYS A 8 7.55 10.46 -12.52
C CYS A 8 7.49 10.95 -11.07
N GLU A 9 6.48 11.76 -10.76
CA GLU A 9 6.27 12.33 -9.43
C GLU A 9 5.33 11.47 -8.57
N PRO A 10 5.52 11.44 -7.24
CA PRO A 10 4.52 10.92 -6.32
C PRO A 10 3.19 11.66 -6.43
N GLU A 11 2.09 10.92 -6.40
CA GLU A 11 0.74 11.49 -6.38
C GLU A 11 0.00 11.06 -5.11
N PHE A 12 -0.82 11.98 -4.61
CA PHE A 12 -1.79 11.71 -3.56
C PHE A 12 -3.13 12.32 -3.94
N TYR A 13 -4.19 11.54 -3.79
CA TYR A 13 -5.54 11.92 -4.16
C TYR A 13 -6.50 11.53 -3.04
N LEU A 14 -7.35 12.48 -2.65
CA LEU A 14 -8.44 12.26 -1.72
C LEU A 14 -9.72 12.75 -2.38
N ALA A 15 -10.72 11.89 -2.43
CA ALA A 15 -12.05 12.25 -2.91
C ALA A 15 -13.15 11.64 -2.07
N ARG A 16 -14.31 12.28 -2.12
CA ARG A 16 -15.55 11.74 -1.55
C ARG A 16 -16.35 11.06 -2.65
N ASN A 17 -16.81 9.85 -2.39
CA ASN A 17 -17.69 9.07 -3.26
C ASN A 17 -18.94 8.66 -2.47
N GLY A 18 -20.00 9.47 -2.56
CA GLY A 18 -21.20 9.29 -1.74
C GLY A 18 -20.93 9.62 -0.27
N SER A 19 -21.16 8.66 0.63
CA SER A 19 -20.73 8.71 2.04
C SER A 19 -19.22 8.53 2.16
N ASP A 20 -18.64 7.66 1.35
CA ASP A 20 -17.30 7.14 1.58
C ASP A 20 -16.20 8.05 1.05
N PHE A 21 -14.98 7.82 1.50
CA PHE A 21 -13.78 8.45 0.99
C PHE A 21 -12.95 7.45 0.19
N ILE A 22 -12.32 7.94 -0.87
CA ILE A 22 -11.30 7.23 -1.63
C ILE A 22 -9.98 7.96 -1.40
N ILE A 23 -9.00 7.23 -0.88
CA ILE A 23 -7.62 7.70 -0.73
C ILE A 23 -6.77 6.91 -1.73
N ARG A 24 -6.09 7.63 -2.62
CA ARG A 24 -5.14 7.05 -3.57
C ARG A 24 -3.75 7.63 -3.35
N SER A 25 -2.75 6.77 -3.40
CA SER A 25 -1.34 7.17 -3.48
C SER A 25 -0.67 6.46 -4.64
N ALA A 26 0.16 7.19 -5.40
CA ALA A 26 0.97 6.65 -6.48
C ALA A 26 2.44 7.00 -6.25
N ASN A 27 3.34 6.03 -6.40
CA ASN A 27 4.78 6.25 -6.28
C ASN A 27 5.56 5.38 -7.28
N PRO A 28 6.67 5.89 -7.85
CA PRO A 28 7.58 5.05 -8.62
C PRO A 28 8.21 3.94 -7.77
N ILE A 29 8.21 2.72 -8.29
CA ILE A 29 8.81 1.52 -7.69
C ILE A 29 9.73 0.83 -8.71
N LEU A 30 10.76 0.13 -8.24
CA LEU A 30 11.60 -0.72 -9.10
C LEU A 30 10.86 -2.02 -9.45
N LYS A 31 11.09 -2.52 -10.67
CA LYS A 31 10.57 -3.82 -11.12
C LYS A 31 10.85 -4.95 -10.13
N ASP A 32 12.05 -4.97 -9.56
CA ASP A 32 12.51 -6.03 -8.64
C ASP A 32 11.76 -5.99 -7.29
N ASP A 33 11.19 -4.85 -6.91
CA ASP A 33 10.40 -4.70 -5.68
C ASP A 33 8.92 -5.09 -5.84
N ILE A 34 8.41 -5.19 -7.08
CA ILE A 34 7.00 -5.47 -7.35
C ILE A 34 6.56 -6.77 -6.69
N GLY A 35 7.32 -7.85 -6.86
CA GLY A 35 6.95 -9.16 -6.29
C GLY A 35 6.82 -9.12 -4.77
N ARG A 36 7.74 -8.42 -4.10
CA ARG A 36 7.73 -8.25 -2.65
C ARG A 36 6.52 -7.44 -2.17
N VAL A 37 6.21 -6.32 -2.83
CA VAL A 37 5.05 -5.48 -2.46
C VAL A 37 3.74 -6.18 -2.75
N LYS A 38 3.61 -6.79 -3.93
CA LYS A 38 2.44 -7.58 -4.36
C LYS A 38 2.11 -8.67 -3.34
N ASN A 39 3.08 -9.51 -3.00
CA ASN A 39 2.88 -10.62 -2.05
C ASN A 39 2.45 -10.13 -0.67
N LYS A 40 2.93 -8.95 -0.24
CA LYS A 40 2.51 -8.35 1.04
C LYS A 40 1.05 -7.91 1.00
N ILE A 41 0.64 -7.18 -0.02
CA ILE A 41 -0.74 -6.68 -0.13
C ILE A 41 -1.71 -7.86 -0.33
N ASP A 42 -1.35 -8.84 -1.17
CA ASP A 42 -2.15 -10.04 -1.38
C ASP A 42 -2.33 -10.83 -0.08
N LYS A 43 -1.26 -11.02 0.70
CA LYS A 43 -1.35 -11.66 2.01
C LYS A 43 -2.35 -10.90 2.90
N ILE A 44 -2.19 -9.59 3.03
CA ILE A 44 -3.07 -8.74 3.86
C ILE A 44 -4.53 -8.86 3.43
N ASN A 45 -4.83 -8.80 2.12
CA ASN A 45 -6.18 -8.91 1.59
C ASN A 45 -6.84 -10.28 1.81
N THR A 46 -6.06 -11.33 2.09
CA THR A 46 -6.60 -12.67 2.41
C THR A 46 -6.93 -12.88 3.88
N LEU A 47 -6.48 -11.99 4.78
CA LEU A 47 -6.66 -12.18 6.21
C LEU A 47 -8.05 -11.78 6.67
N ASN A 48 -8.62 -12.56 7.58
CA ASN A 48 -9.79 -12.15 8.34
C ASN A 48 -9.40 -11.19 9.49
N SER A 49 -10.39 -10.66 10.21
CA SER A 49 -10.19 -9.69 11.29
C SER A 49 -9.29 -10.18 12.43
N GLU A 50 -9.40 -11.46 12.81
CA GLU A 50 -8.59 -12.05 13.88
C GLU A 50 -7.15 -12.26 13.42
N GLU A 51 -6.96 -12.77 12.20
CA GLU A 51 -5.65 -12.93 11.57
C GLU A 51 -4.95 -11.58 11.37
N MET A 52 -5.68 -10.54 10.98
CA MET A 52 -5.17 -9.18 10.84
C MET A 52 -4.66 -8.64 12.18
N ARG A 53 -5.42 -8.86 13.26
CA ARG A 53 -5.04 -8.45 14.62
C ARG A 53 -3.81 -9.21 15.12
N LEU A 54 -3.72 -10.51 14.83
CA LEU A 54 -2.56 -11.33 15.15
C LEU A 54 -1.32 -10.83 14.41
N LEU A 55 -1.41 -10.66 13.08
CA LEU A 55 -0.31 -10.16 12.26
C LEU A 55 0.16 -8.78 12.70
N TYR A 56 -0.76 -7.86 13.05
CA TYR A 56 -0.42 -6.54 13.57
C TYR A 56 0.39 -6.62 14.87
N ARG A 57 -0.02 -7.47 15.83
CA ARG A 57 0.74 -7.69 17.08
C ARG A 57 2.11 -8.30 16.83
N GLU A 58 2.18 -9.35 16.01
CA GLU A 58 3.44 -10.01 15.69
C GLU A 58 4.41 -9.02 15.02
N THR A 59 3.90 -8.21 14.10
CA THR A 59 4.68 -7.20 13.39
C THR A 59 5.27 -6.13 14.33
N ILE A 60 4.49 -5.67 15.33
CA ILE A 60 4.99 -4.75 16.35
C ILE A 60 6.00 -5.41 17.28
N THR A 61 5.74 -6.66 17.66
CA THR A 61 6.53 -7.39 18.67
C THR A 61 7.89 -7.82 18.14
N ASN A 62 7.93 -8.33 16.90
CA ASN A 62 9.14 -8.95 16.34
C ASN A 62 9.99 -7.97 15.53
N GLY A 63 9.48 -6.77 15.23
CA GLY A 63 10.20 -5.77 14.44
C GLY A 63 10.53 -6.23 13.01
N GLU A 64 10.02 -7.38 12.54
CA GLU A 64 10.39 -8.01 11.26
C GLU A 64 10.08 -7.12 10.03
N PHE A 65 9.20 -6.14 10.18
CA PHE A 65 8.90 -5.17 9.13
C PHE A 65 9.73 -3.87 9.20
N THR A 66 10.71 -3.79 10.11
CA THR A 66 11.50 -2.56 10.36
C THR A 66 12.86 -2.51 9.68
N GLU A 67 13.30 -3.56 8.97
CA GLU A 67 14.71 -3.68 8.58
C GLU A 67 15.18 -2.62 7.56
N GLN A 68 14.30 -1.96 6.80
CA GLN A 68 14.67 -0.86 5.88
C GLN A 68 13.67 0.32 5.81
N GLY A 69 12.90 0.55 6.87
CA GLY A 69 11.97 1.69 6.97
C GLY A 69 10.51 1.25 7.05
N GLY A 70 9.81 1.75 8.08
CA GLY A 70 8.52 1.30 8.63
C GLY A 70 7.29 1.24 7.72
N ALA A 71 7.41 1.16 6.40
CA ALA A 71 6.30 1.05 5.45
C ALA A 71 5.51 -0.27 5.56
N GLY A 72 6.09 -1.32 6.16
CA GLY A 72 5.40 -2.61 6.35
C GLY A 72 4.23 -2.56 7.33
N LEU A 73 4.39 -1.77 8.40
CA LEU A 73 3.31 -1.48 9.36
C LEU A 73 2.19 -0.68 8.70
N GLY A 74 2.53 0.26 7.83
CA GLY A 74 1.56 1.13 7.15
C GLY A 74 0.53 0.36 6.33
N LEU A 75 0.93 -0.71 5.62
CA LEU A 75 -0.02 -1.53 4.83
C LEU A 75 -1.03 -2.26 5.73
N ILE A 76 -0.58 -2.81 6.86
CA ILE A 76 -1.45 -3.50 7.82
C ILE A 76 -2.40 -2.49 8.47
N GLU A 77 -1.88 -1.32 8.86
CA GLU A 77 -2.67 -0.25 9.45
C GLU A 77 -3.71 0.30 8.49
N MET A 78 -3.35 0.52 7.21
CA MET A 78 -4.28 0.93 6.17
C MET A 78 -5.41 -0.07 5.97
N ALA A 79 -5.12 -1.38 5.87
CA ALA A 79 -6.16 -2.41 5.76
C ALA A 79 -7.06 -2.49 7.00
N LYS A 80 -6.47 -2.30 8.19
CA LYS A 80 -7.21 -2.29 9.46
C LYS A 80 -8.14 -1.07 9.57
N ILE A 81 -7.71 0.10 9.10
CA ILE A 81 -8.51 1.32 9.14
C ILE A 81 -9.61 1.28 8.07
N SER A 82 -9.29 0.85 6.84
CA SER A 82 -10.27 0.80 5.76
C SER A 82 -11.36 -0.24 6.01
N CYS A 83 -11.04 -1.35 6.69
CA CYS A 83 -11.90 -2.54 6.77
C CYS A 83 -12.33 -3.09 5.40
N HIS A 84 -11.65 -2.66 4.34
CA HIS A 84 -11.87 -3.04 2.94
C HIS A 84 -10.55 -3.52 2.33
N PRO A 85 -10.59 -4.41 1.33
CA PRO A 85 -9.40 -4.82 0.59
C PRO A 85 -8.64 -3.63 0.01
N ILE A 86 -7.31 -3.68 0.09
CA ILE A 86 -6.43 -2.71 -0.55
C ILE A 86 -6.44 -3.00 -2.06
N HIS A 87 -6.90 -2.05 -2.86
CA HIS A 87 -6.79 -2.13 -4.31
C HIS A 87 -5.44 -1.56 -4.75
N TYR A 88 -4.77 -2.20 -5.69
CA TYR A 88 -3.48 -1.73 -6.18
C TYR A 88 -3.26 -2.08 -7.65
N LYS A 89 -2.38 -1.31 -8.30
CA LYS A 89 -1.91 -1.59 -9.67
C LYS A 89 -0.46 -1.16 -9.87
N PHE A 90 0.19 -1.82 -10.83
CA PHE A 90 1.53 -1.48 -11.28
C PHE A 90 1.49 -1.16 -12.77
N THR A 91 1.81 0.08 -13.14
CA THR A 91 1.81 0.54 -14.54
C THR A 91 3.26 0.83 -14.97
N SER A 92 3.68 0.41 -16.17
CA SER A 92 5.04 0.71 -16.64
C SER A 92 5.23 2.23 -16.78
N LEU A 93 6.31 2.77 -16.22
CA LEU A 93 6.69 4.18 -16.37
C LEU A 93 7.81 4.32 -17.41
N ALA A 94 9.06 4.07 -16.98
CA ALA A 94 10.24 4.17 -17.83
C ALA A 94 11.36 3.23 -17.34
N GLY A 95 12.04 2.58 -18.27
CA GLY A 95 13.14 1.66 -17.97
C GLY A 95 12.72 0.54 -17.01
N LYS A 96 13.30 0.53 -15.81
CA LYS A 96 13.02 -0.44 -14.74
C LYS A 96 12.01 0.03 -13.70
N TYR A 97 11.40 1.21 -13.91
CA TYR A 97 10.45 1.81 -12.99
C TYR A 97 9.01 1.56 -13.41
N TYR A 98 8.17 1.33 -12.41
CA TYR A 98 6.73 1.19 -12.53
C TYR A 98 6.07 2.20 -11.60
N ASN A 99 4.87 2.68 -11.95
CA ASN A 99 4.02 3.42 -11.05
C ASN A 99 3.27 2.41 -10.19
N PHE A 100 3.52 2.43 -8.88
CA PHE A 100 2.74 1.68 -7.90
C PHE A 100 1.62 2.58 -7.40
N GLU A 101 0.38 2.23 -7.73
CA GLU A 101 -0.81 2.92 -7.26
C GLU A 101 -1.55 2.05 -6.26
N LEU A 102 -2.00 2.66 -5.18
CA LEU A 102 -2.76 2.05 -4.09
C LEU A 102 -4.00 2.89 -3.82
N ASP A 103 -5.15 2.22 -3.74
CA ASP A 103 -6.48 2.79 -3.51
C ASP A 103 -7.10 2.17 -2.26
N LEU A 104 -7.56 3.03 -1.35
CA LEU A 104 -8.27 2.67 -0.13
C LEU A 104 -9.66 3.29 -0.14
N LYS A 105 -10.65 2.50 0.22
CA LYS A 105 -11.99 2.96 0.58
C LYS A 105 -12.05 3.14 2.09
N VAL A 106 -12.55 4.27 2.56
CA VAL A 106 -12.80 4.53 3.98
C VAL A 106 -14.24 4.95 4.14
N ASP A 107 -15.01 4.20 4.92
CA ASP A 107 -16.41 4.52 5.19
C ASP A 107 -16.48 5.73 6.13
N SER A 108 -17.47 6.62 5.97
CA SER A 108 -17.59 7.86 6.76
C SER A 108 -18.52 7.77 7.96
N ASP A 109 -19.00 6.57 8.29
CA ASP A 109 -20.02 6.33 9.30
C ASP A 109 -19.47 6.28 10.74
#